data_AF-A0AB74DL24-F1
#
_entry.id   AF-A0AB74DL24-F1
#
_cell.length_a   1.000
_cell.length_b   1.000
_cell.length_c   1.000
_cell.angle_alpha   90.00
_cell.angle_beta   90.00
_cell.angle_gamma   90.00
#
_symmetry.space_group_name_H-M   'P 1'
#
loop_
_entity.id
_entity.type
_entity.pdbx_description
1 polymer ?
#
loop_
_entity_poly.entity_id
_entity_poly.type
_entity_poly.pdbx_seq_one_letter_code
_entity_poly.pdbx_strand_id
1 'polypeptide(L)'
;MKQLFLCSYFAGVKELFRQYASEKQLGKQILFIPTAGNVEEYRGYIDEALQTFADLGFQVEILDISACDRETAQAKIFQSKLLYISGGNTFYLLQELKKKQLLSLIKEQIADGMVYVGESAGAIITAKDIDYNKLMDDKSVAAELNDTGALNEVDFYVLPHVGEEPFVESTQATLDTYSDQLNLLSLNNCQAVLVEGEEVKVLEDK
;
A
#
# COMPACT_ATOMS: atom_id res chain seq x y z
N MET A 1 18.54 -2.93 1.14
CA MET A 1 17.85 -4.23 0.99
C MET A 1 16.37 -3.94 1.12
N LYS A 2 15.58 -4.38 0.13
CA LYS A 2 14.13 -4.15 0.06
C LYS A 2 13.43 -4.67 1.31
N GLN A 3 12.57 -3.86 1.90
CA GLN A 3 11.74 -4.20 3.06
C GLN A 3 10.32 -3.68 2.85
N LEU A 4 9.37 -4.59 2.61
CA LEU A 4 7.96 -4.26 2.41
C LEU A 4 7.10 -4.99 3.44
N PHE A 5 6.17 -4.29 4.07
CA PHE A 5 5.09 -4.86 4.86
C PHE A 5 3.77 -4.53 4.16
N LEU A 6 3.14 -5.52 3.55
CA LEU A 6 1.94 -5.36 2.72
C LEU A 6 0.76 -6.01 3.42
N CYS A 7 -0.37 -5.33 3.53
CA CYS A 7 -1.54 -5.87 4.21
C CYS A 7 -2.84 -5.40 3.57
N SER A 8 -3.93 -6.11 3.85
CA SER A 8 -5.26 -5.69 3.39
C SER A 8 -5.78 -4.54 4.24
N TYR A 9 -5.72 -4.68 5.58
CA TYR A 9 -6.27 -3.73 6.54
C TYR A 9 -5.31 -3.55 7.71
N PHE A 10 -4.72 -2.36 7.84
CA PHE A 10 -3.56 -2.18 8.74
C PHE A 10 -3.91 -2.35 10.21
N ALA A 11 -5.05 -1.83 10.66
CA ALA A 11 -5.48 -2.00 12.04
C ALA A 11 -5.79 -3.48 12.37
N GLY A 12 -6.21 -4.28 11.38
CA GLY A 12 -6.41 -5.72 11.51
C GLY A 12 -5.12 -6.51 11.73
N VAL A 13 -3.97 -5.98 11.32
CA VAL A 13 -2.64 -6.61 11.46
C VAL A 13 -1.73 -5.88 12.44
N LYS A 14 -2.30 -5.09 13.36
CA LYS A 14 -1.57 -4.27 14.34
C LYS A 14 -0.50 -5.05 15.10
N GLU A 15 -0.81 -6.26 15.57
CA GLU A 15 0.13 -7.05 16.38
C GLU A 15 1.24 -7.68 15.51
N LEU A 16 0.94 -8.11 14.28
CA LEU A 16 1.95 -8.52 13.30
C LEU A 16 2.93 -7.37 12.99
N PHE A 17 2.40 -6.16 12.77
CA PHE A 17 3.25 -5.00 12.53
C PHE A 17 4.05 -4.59 13.79
N ARG A 18 3.48 -4.71 15.00
CA ARG A 18 4.20 -4.48 16.27
C ARG A 18 5.42 -5.39 16.38
N GLN A 19 5.25 -6.69 16.11
CA GLN A 19 6.34 -7.66 16.16
C GLN A 19 7.43 -7.31 15.14
N TYR A 20 7.03 -7.10 13.88
CA TYR A 20 7.94 -6.68 12.81
C TYR A 20 8.72 -5.40 13.18
N ALA A 21 8.01 -4.37 13.65
CA ALA A 21 8.61 -3.10 14.02
C ALA A 21 9.63 -3.23 15.17
N SER A 22 9.36 -4.11 16.13
CA SER A 22 10.26 -4.42 17.23
C SER A 22 11.50 -5.19 16.75
N GLU A 23 11.32 -6.22 15.93
CA GLU A 23 12.42 -7.05 15.41
C GLU A 23 13.38 -6.25 14.54
N LYS A 24 12.86 -5.37 13.68
CA LYS A 24 13.66 -4.49 12.82
C LYS A 24 14.13 -3.21 13.50
N GLN A 25 13.73 -2.98 14.75
CA GLN A 25 14.06 -1.77 15.52
C GLN A 25 13.73 -0.49 14.74
N LEU A 26 12.51 -0.44 14.17
CA LEU A 26 12.11 0.66 13.32
C LEU A 26 12.11 2.00 14.08
N GLY A 27 12.56 3.05 13.38
CA GLY A 27 12.41 4.42 13.86
C GLY A 27 10.93 4.77 14.05
N LYS A 28 10.64 5.67 14.99
CA LYS A 28 9.26 6.02 15.33
C LYS A 28 8.64 7.10 14.45
N GLN A 29 9.36 7.66 13.48
CA GLN A 29 8.81 8.64 12.55
C GLN A 29 8.34 7.95 11.28
N ILE A 30 7.11 8.26 10.85
CA ILE A 30 6.52 7.68 9.64
C ILE A 30 5.90 8.78 8.78
N LEU A 31 6.20 8.73 7.48
CA LEU A 31 5.52 9.52 6.47
C LEU A 31 4.28 8.76 6.01
N PHE A 32 3.10 9.34 6.20
CA PHE A 32 1.80 8.72 5.91
C PHE A 32 1.16 9.39 4.70
N ILE A 33 0.87 8.62 3.66
CA ILE A 33 0.20 9.06 2.44
C ILE A 33 -1.25 8.54 2.43
N PRO A 34 -2.26 9.42 2.69
CA PRO A 34 -3.68 9.07 2.68
C PRO A 34 -4.35 9.23 1.30
N THR A 35 -3.58 9.60 0.26
CA THR A 35 -4.11 10.16 -0.99
C THR A 35 -5.13 9.26 -1.69
N ALA A 36 -4.96 7.93 -1.65
CA ALA A 36 -5.89 6.98 -2.24
C ALA A 36 -7.33 7.16 -1.72
N GLY A 37 -7.49 7.44 -0.42
CA GLY A 37 -8.80 7.61 0.20
C GLY A 37 -9.46 8.98 -0.03
N ASN A 38 -8.83 9.92 -0.74
CA ASN A 38 -9.42 11.25 -0.97
C ASN A 38 -10.69 11.22 -1.83
N VAL A 39 -10.87 10.15 -2.61
CA VAL A 39 -11.99 9.96 -3.54
C VAL A 39 -12.96 8.88 -3.08
N GLU A 40 -12.76 8.35 -1.87
CA GLU A 40 -13.62 7.35 -1.25
C GLU A 40 -14.68 8.01 -0.38
N GLU A 41 -15.90 7.46 -0.39
CA GLU A 41 -16.97 7.90 0.51
C GLU A 41 -16.69 7.50 1.97
N TYR A 42 -16.13 6.29 2.16
CA TYR A 42 -15.74 5.77 3.46
C TYR A 42 -14.23 5.87 3.65
N ARG A 43 -13.81 6.49 4.76
CA ARG A 43 -12.39 6.74 5.09
C ARG A 43 -11.99 6.30 6.50
N GLY A 44 -12.82 5.49 7.17
CA GLY A 44 -12.58 5.08 8.57
C GLY A 44 -11.26 4.33 8.77
N TYR A 45 -10.83 3.55 7.78
CA TYR A 45 -9.54 2.85 7.81
C TYR A 45 -8.34 3.80 7.94
N ILE A 46 -8.43 5.05 7.46
CA ILE A 46 -7.36 6.05 7.62
C ILE A 46 -7.24 6.44 9.10
N ASP A 47 -8.37 6.74 9.75
CA ASP A 47 -8.39 7.11 11.16
C ASP A 47 -7.94 5.94 12.05
N GLU A 48 -8.36 4.71 11.71
CA GLU A 48 -7.94 3.48 12.38
C GLU A 48 -6.43 3.21 12.21
N ALA A 49 -5.88 3.45 11.02
CA ALA A 49 -4.44 3.33 10.79
C ALA A 49 -3.64 4.39 11.57
N LEU A 50 -4.10 5.64 11.60
CA LEU A 50 -3.49 6.71 12.40
C LEU A 50 -3.52 6.37 13.90
N GLN A 51 -4.65 5.89 14.41
CA GLN A 51 -4.77 5.43 15.80
C GLN A 51 -3.86 4.24 16.08
N THR A 52 -3.75 3.30 15.15
CA THR A 52 -2.85 2.15 15.26
C THR A 52 -1.38 2.59 15.38
N PHE A 53 -0.93 3.53 14.55
CA PHE A 53 0.41 4.10 14.68
C PHE A 53 0.62 4.82 16.03
N ALA A 54 -0.36 5.60 16.47
CA ALA A 54 -0.30 6.29 17.77
C ALA A 54 -0.18 5.29 18.93
N ASP A 55 -0.97 4.22 18.94
CA ASP A 55 -0.93 3.15 19.94
C ASP A 55 0.42 2.41 19.98
N LEU A 56 1.11 2.33 18.84
CA LEU A 56 2.44 1.72 18.69
C LEU A 56 3.58 2.72 18.95
N GLY A 57 3.25 3.96 19.32
CA GLY A 57 4.19 5.03 19.67
C GLY A 57 4.90 5.65 18.47
N PHE A 58 4.33 5.57 17.28
CA PHE A 58 4.84 6.25 16.09
C PHE A 58 4.32 7.70 16.02
N GLN A 59 5.17 8.58 15.53
CA GLN A 59 4.87 9.97 15.18
C GLN A 59 4.60 10.03 13.68
N VAL A 60 3.35 10.32 13.34
CA VAL A 60 2.90 10.38 11.96
C VAL A 60 3.07 11.78 11.40
N GLU A 61 3.74 11.89 10.26
CA GLU A 61 3.69 13.06 9.39
C GLU A 61 2.79 12.75 8.19
N ILE A 62 1.69 13.49 8.03
CA ILE A 62 0.80 13.31 6.89
C ILE A 62 1.32 14.08 5.68
N LEU A 63 1.35 13.40 4.53
CA LEU A 63 1.63 13.98 3.23
C LEU A 63 0.55 13.56 2.24
N ASP A 64 -0.39 14.46 1.95
CA ASP A 64 -1.30 14.26 0.83
C ASP A 64 -0.61 14.66 -0.48
N ILE A 65 -0.31 13.66 -1.29
CA ILE A 65 0.29 13.83 -2.60
C ILE A 65 -0.58 14.72 -3.49
N SER A 66 -1.91 14.62 -3.45
CA SER A 66 -2.79 15.42 -4.33
C SER A 66 -2.76 16.92 -4.00
N ALA A 67 -2.47 17.28 -2.74
CA ALA A 67 -2.60 18.64 -2.22
C ALA A 67 -1.28 19.42 -2.12
N CYS A 68 -0.13 18.77 -2.32
CA CYS A 68 1.18 19.43 -2.28
C CYS A 68 1.80 19.58 -3.67
N ASP A 69 2.82 20.43 -3.80
CA ASP A 69 3.63 20.50 -5.00
C ASP A 69 4.61 19.31 -5.10
N ARG A 70 5.21 19.17 -6.28
CA ARG A 70 6.14 18.07 -6.57
C ARG A 70 7.40 18.17 -5.71
N GLU A 71 7.99 19.35 -5.57
CA GLU A 71 9.25 19.51 -4.80
C GLU A 71 9.05 19.10 -3.35
N THR A 72 7.95 19.51 -2.71
CA THR A 72 7.60 19.14 -1.34
C THR A 72 7.41 17.64 -1.20
N ALA A 73 6.65 17.02 -2.11
CA ALA A 73 6.42 15.58 -2.08
C ALA A 73 7.74 14.80 -2.21
N GLN A 74 8.60 15.19 -3.15
CA GLN A 74 9.91 14.56 -3.35
C GLN A 74 10.81 14.73 -2.12
N ALA A 75 10.88 15.95 -1.56
CA ALA A 75 11.72 16.23 -0.40
C ALA A 75 11.29 15.40 0.83
N LYS A 76 10.00 15.32 1.11
CA LYS A 76 9.49 14.55 2.25
C LYS A 76 9.72 13.04 2.08
N ILE A 77 9.44 12.49 0.89
CA ILE A 77 9.69 11.07 0.61
C ILE A 77 11.18 10.75 0.76
N PHE A 78 12.07 11.58 0.20
CA PHE A 78 13.52 11.39 0.30
C PHE A 78 14.06 11.43 1.73
N GLN A 79 13.43 12.19 2.62
CA GLN A 79 13.85 12.29 4.03
C GLN A 79 13.28 11.16 4.90
N SER A 80 12.30 10.42 4.40
CA SER A 80 11.61 9.38 5.17
C SER A 80 12.36 8.05 5.14
N LYS A 81 12.45 7.39 6.30
CA LYS A 81 12.96 6.02 6.42
C LYS A 81 11.84 4.98 6.51
N LEU A 82 10.62 5.42 6.78
CA LEU A 82 9.43 4.59 6.93
C LEU A 82 8.27 5.30 6.22
N LEU A 83 7.82 4.70 5.13
CA LEU A 83 6.74 5.22 4.30
C LEU A 83 5.51 4.33 4.45
N TYR A 84 4.39 4.92 4.81
CA TYR A 84 3.08 4.27 4.80
C TYR A 84 2.23 4.84 3.68
N ILE A 85 1.63 3.96 2.87
CA ILE A 85 0.62 4.33 1.88
C ILE A 85 -0.67 3.60 2.21
N SER A 86 -1.71 4.37 2.52
CA SER A 86 -3.02 3.86 2.96
C SER A 86 -3.85 3.31 1.78
N GLY A 87 -4.94 2.62 2.13
CA GLY A 87 -5.97 2.18 1.19
C GLY A 87 -6.81 3.31 0.59
N GLY A 88 -7.70 2.92 -0.32
CA GLY A 88 -8.61 3.78 -1.08
C GLY A 88 -8.59 3.42 -2.56
N ASN A 89 -8.81 4.38 -3.46
CA ASN A 89 -8.79 4.10 -4.89
C ASN A 89 -7.36 3.98 -5.43
N THR A 90 -7.00 2.78 -5.90
CA THR A 90 -5.67 2.43 -6.42
C THR A 90 -5.31 3.21 -7.67
N PHE A 91 -6.25 3.45 -8.59
CA PHE A 91 -6.00 4.18 -9.82
C PHE A 91 -5.73 5.66 -9.54
N TYR A 92 -6.52 6.27 -8.65
CA TYR A 92 -6.31 7.66 -8.23
C TYR A 92 -4.96 7.84 -7.52
N LEU A 93 -4.60 6.92 -6.63
CA LEU A 93 -3.28 6.89 -5.99
C LEU A 93 -2.15 6.87 -7.03
N LEU A 94 -2.21 5.93 -7.98
CA LEU A 94 -1.19 5.80 -9.01
C LEU A 94 -1.11 7.05 -9.90
N GLN A 95 -2.25 7.66 -10.24
CA GLN A 95 -2.32 8.90 -10.99
C GLN A 95 -1.56 10.03 -10.28
N GLU A 96 -1.86 10.28 -9.01
CA GLU A 96 -1.27 11.41 -8.28
C GLU A 96 0.23 11.21 -8.05
N LEU A 97 0.69 9.98 -7.82
CA LEU A 97 2.11 9.64 -7.77
C LEU A 97 2.80 9.87 -9.11
N LYS A 98 2.18 9.48 -10.23
CA LYS A 98 2.74 9.66 -11.58
C LYS A 98 2.78 11.11 -12.03
N LYS A 99 1.73 11.90 -11.75
CA LYS A 99 1.69 13.35 -12.05
C LYS A 99 2.88 14.09 -11.43
N LYS A 100 3.35 13.61 -10.28
CA LYS A 100 4.51 14.17 -9.57
C LYS A 100 5.82 13.38 -9.77
N GLN A 101 5.81 12.37 -10.64
CA GLN A 101 6.98 11.54 -10.98
C GLN A 101 7.65 10.94 -9.73
N LEU A 102 6.83 10.41 -8.82
CA LEU A 102 7.29 9.92 -7.51
C LEU A 102 7.64 8.43 -7.50
N LEU A 103 7.20 7.66 -8.50
CA LEU A 103 7.43 6.22 -8.53
C LEU A 103 8.92 5.88 -8.52
N SER A 104 9.74 6.51 -9.36
CA SER A 104 11.19 6.26 -9.40
C SER A 104 11.85 6.57 -8.06
N LEU A 105 11.47 7.69 -7.42
CA LEU A 105 11.99 8.06 -6.11
C LEU A 105 11.61 7.04 -5.03
N ILE A 106 10.36 6.60 -4.98
CA ILE A 106 9.91 5.59 -4.01
C ILE A 106 10.71 4.29 -4.17
N LYS A 107 10.91 3.83 -5.41
CA LYS A 107 11.71 2.63 -5.71
C LYS A 107 13.16 2.78 -5.27
N GLU A 108 13.79 3.91 -5.57
CA GLU A 108 15.15 4.24 -5.13
C GLU A 108 15.26 4.22 -3.61
N GLN A 109 14.31 4.86 -2.91
CA GLN A 109 14.30 4.86 -1.44
C GLN A 109 14.11 3.45 -0.85
N ILE A 110 13.25 2.61 -1.44
CA ILE A 110 13.10 1.20 -1.04
C ILE A 110 14.42 0.43 -1.20
N ALA A 111 15.10 0.61 -2.33
CA ALA A 111 16.40 -0.02 -2.59
C ALA A 111 17.46 0.41 -1.55
N ASP A 112 17.46 1.69 -1.20
CA ASP A 112 18.34 2.33 -0.20
C ASP A 112 17.97 1.99 1.26
N GLY A 113 16.91 1.22 1.48
CA GLY A 113 16.55 0.66 2.78
C GLY A 113 15.43 1.39 3.52
N MET A 114 14.69 2.27 2.85
CA MET A 114 13.38 2.71 3.35
C MET A 114 12.47 1.50 3.54
N VAL A 115 11.81 1.43 4.68
CA VAL A 115 10.76 0.45 4.93
C VAL A 115 9.46 0.99 4.34
N TYR A 116 8.84 0.20 3.47
CA TYR A 116 7.56 0.52 2.86
C TYR A 116 6.45 -0.29 3.52
N VAL A 117 5.38 0.39 3.92
CA VAL A 117 4.18 -0.23 4.48
C VAL A 117 3.01 0.13 3.56
N GLY A 118 2.41 -0.88 2.93
CA GLY A 118 1.30 -0.73 2.00
C GLY A 118 0.03 -1.35 2.56
N GLU A 119 -1.05 -0.57 2.61
CA GLU A 119 -2.39 -1.05 2.94
C GLU A 119 -3.27 -1.02 1.69
N SER A 120 -3.93 -2.14 1.37
CA SER A 120 -4.89 -2.25 0.26
C SER A 120 -4.34 -1.67 -1.05
N ALA A 121 -4.83 -0.53 -1.54
CA ALA A 121 -4.26 0.21 -2.67
C ALA A 121 -2.73 0.41 -2.59
N GLY A 122 -2.23 0.78 -1.41
CA GLY A 122 -0.79 0.91 -1.15
C GLY A 122 -0.03 -0.41 -1.29
N ALA A 123 -0.67 -1.56 -1.03
CA ALA A 123 -0.09 -2.87 -1.29
C ALA A 123 -0.16 -3.23 -2.78
N ILE A 124 -1.29 -2.95 -3.44
CA ILE A 124 -1.53 -3.24 -4.86
C ILE A 124 -0.49 -2.55 -5.77
N ILE A 125 -0.17 -1.27 -5.52
CA ILE A 125 0.78 -0.53 -6.37
C ILE A 125 2.22 -1.06 -6.32
N THR A 126 2.55 -1.99 -5.42
CA THR A 126 3.86 -2.66 -5.39
C THR A 126 4.04 -3.64 -6.55
N ALA A 127 2.95 -4.11 -7.15
CA ALA A 127 2.98 -5.00 -8.30
C ALA A 127 3.49 -4.29 -9.57
N LYS A 128 3.69 -5.06 -10.64
CA LYS A 128 4.10 -4.54 -11.95
C LYS A 128 3.04 -3.63 -12.59
N ASP A 129 1.78 -4.00 -12.45
CA ASP A 129 0.63 -3.34 -13.09
C ASP A 129 -0.61 -3.49 -12.21
N ILE A 130 -1.50 -2.49 -12.22
CA ILE A 130 -2.70 -2.47 -11.37
C ILE A 130 -4.02 -2.69 -12.13
N ASP A 131 -4.02 -2.97 -13.43
CA ASP A 131 -5.26 -3.05 -14.22
C ASP A 131 -6.20 -4.17 -13.76
N TYR A 132 -5.67 -5.23 -13.14
CA TYR A 132 -6.47 -6.29 -12.53
C TYR A 132 -7.42 -5.77 -11.44
N ASN A 133 -7.05 -4.68 -10.76
CA ASN A 133 -7.82 -4.10 -9.67
C ASN A 133 -9.05 -3.32 -10.15
N LYS A 134 -9.29 -3.18 -11.46
CA LYS A 134 -10.47 -2.49 -12.01
C LYS A 134 -11.80 -3.18 -11.70
N LEU A 135 -11.76 -4.43 -11.22
CA LEU A 135 -12.92 -5.17 -10.74
C LEU A 135 -13.28 -4.81 -9.29
N MET A 136 -12.37 -4.16 -8.57
CA MET A 136 -12.54 -3.70 -7.19
C MET A 136 -12.70 -2.18 -7.14
N ASP A 137 -11.79 -1.43 -7.78
CA ASP A 137 -11.77 0.04 -7.74
C ASP A 137 -12.23 0.65 -9.06
N ASP A 138 -13.00 1.74 -8.98
CA ASP A 138 -13.40 2.50 -10.16
C ASP A 138 -12.21 3.25 -10.77
N LYS A 139 -11.78 2.79 -11.95
CA LYS A 139 -10.72 3.41 -12.76
C LYS A 139 -11.12 4.80 -13.27
N SER A 140 -12.41 5.11 -13.41
CA SER A 140 -12.90 6.36 -14.01
C SER A 140 -12.53 7.61 -13.17
N VAL A 141 -12.31 7.43 -11.87
CA VAL A 141 -11.86 8.46 -10.94
C VAL A 141 -10.45 8.98 -11.30
N ALA A 142 -9.64 8.16 -11.97
CA ALA A 142 -8.30 8.50 -12.43
C ALA A 142 -8.27 8.90 -13.91
N ALA A 143 -8.99 9.97 -14.27
CA ALA A 143 -9.17 10.40 -15.65
C ALA A 143 -7.87 10.80 -16.40
N GLU A 144 -6.78 11.11 -15.69
CA GLU A 144 -5.48 11.49 -16.25
C GLU A 144 -4.46 10.33 -16.24
N LEU A 145 -4.85 9.14 -15.76
CA LEU A 145 -3.97 7.96 -15.73
C LEU A 145 -3.95 7.25 -17.09
N ASN A 146 -2.85 7.44 -17.82
CA ASN A 146 -2.71 6.89 -19.19
C ASN A 146 -2.18 5.46 -19.25
N ASP A 147 -1.56 4.96 -18.18
CA ASP A 147 -1.03 3.59 -18.09
C ASP A 147 -1.07 3.08 -16.64
N THR A 148 -1.17 1.77 -16.48
CA THR A 148 -1.35 1.09 -15.18
C THR A 148 -0.06 0.48 -14.62
N GLY A 149 1.08 0.69 -15.28
CA GLY A 149 2.37 0.24 -14.78
C GLY A 149 2.70 0.93 -13.46
N ALA A 150 3.04 0.16 -12.43
CA ALA A 150 3.21 0.65 -11.06
C ALA A 150 4.66 0.49 -10.58
N LEU A 151 4.88 0.20 -9.29
CA LEU A 151 6.22 0.21 -8.72
C LEU A 151 7.06 -0.98 -9.21
N ASN A 152 6.45 -2.13 -9.51
CA ASN A 152 7.17 -3.35 -9.91
C ASN A 152 8.26 -3.71 -8.87
N GLU A 153 7.88 -3.70 -7.60
CA GLU A 153 8.73 -4.05 -6.46
C GLU A 153 8.54 -5.51 -6.02
N VAL A 154 7.48 -6.18 -6.46
CA VAL A 154 7.24 -7.61 -6.21
C VAL A 154 6.83 -8.33 -7.50
N ASP A 155 7.13 -9.62 -7.58
CA ASP A 155 6.80 -10.50 -8.72
C ASP A 155 5.43 -11.22 -8.55
N PHE A 156 4.57 -10.67 -7.69
CA PHE A 156 3.21 -11.11 -7.44
C PHE A 156 2.25 -9.92 -7.42
N TYR A 157 0.96 -10.20 -7.43
CA TYR A 157 -0.11 -9.20 -7.45
C TYR A 157 -0.94 -9.39 -6.20
N VAL A 158 -0.90 -8.43 -5.27
CA VAL A 158 -1.68 -8.51 -4.02
C VAL A 158 -3.17 -8.42 -4.33
N LEU A 159 -3.96 -9.39 -3.92
CA LEU A 159 -5.41 -9.30 -3.92
C LEU A 159 -5.87 -9.16 -2.47
N PRO A 160 -6.14 -7.92 -2.00
CA PRO A 160 -6.53 -7.70 -0.62
C PRO A 160 -8.00 -8.07 -0.39
N HIS A 161 -8.38 -8.18 0.88
CA HIS A 161 -9.77 -8.35 1.35
C HIS A 161 -10.47 -9.63 0.88
N VAL A 162 -9.73 -10.69 0.56
CA VAL A 162 -10.33 -11.96 0.08
C VAL A 162 -11.21 -12.57 1.17
N GLY A 163 -12.49 -12.76 0.84
CA GLY A 163 -13.50 -13.29 1.77
C GLY A 163 -14.06 -12.27 2.75
N GLU A 164 -13.75 -10.98 2.58
CA GLU A 164 -14.15 -9.90 3.49
C GLU A 164 -15.20 -8.99 2.82
N GLU A 165 -16.27 -8.65 3.53
CA GLU A 165 -17.26 -7.69 3.05
C GLU A 165 -16.69 -6.25 3.05
N PRO A 166 -17.03 -5.38 2.06
CA PRO A 166 -17.93 -5.62 0.93
C PRO A 166 -17.24 -6.18 -0.34
N PHE A 167 -16.03 -6.73 -0.20
CA PHE A 167 -15.15 -7.10 -1.33
C PHE A 167 -15.28 -8.56 -1.79
N VAL A 168 -16.19 -9.35 -1.21
CA VAL A 168 -16.34 -10.77 -1.52
C VAL A 168 -16.58 -11.01 -3.02
N GLU A 169 -17.49 -10.26 -3.64
CA GLU A 169 -17.82 -10.44 -5.06
C GLU A 169 -16.68 -9.97 -5.98
N SER A 170 -16.06 -8.82 -5.70
CA SER A 170 -14.98 -8.27 -6.54
C SER A 170 -13.69 -9.08 -6.45
N THR A 171 -13.37 -9.60 -5.26
CA THR A 171 -12.21 -10.49 -5.08
C THR A 171 -12.44 -11.84 -5.77
N GLN A 172 -13.64 -12.43 -5.67
CA GLN A 172 -13.96 -13.65 -6.41
C GLN A 172 -13.91 -13.43 -7.92
N ALA A 173 -14.48 -12.34 -8.43
CA ALA A 173 -14.42 -12.00 -9.85
C ALA A 173 -12.97 -11.82 -10.34
N THR A 174 -12.11 -11.25 -9.50
CA THR A 174 -10.67 -11.10 -9.79
C THR A 174 -9.97 -12.45 -9.86
N LEU A 175 -10.24 -13.35 -8.92
CA LEU A 175 -9.71 -14.71 -8.93
C LEU A 175 -10.14 -15.45 -10.20
N ASP A 176 -11.43 -15.42 -10.53
CA ASP A 176 -11.99 -16.10 -11.71
C ASP A 176 -11.40 -15.57 -13.02
N THR A 177 -11.12 -14.26 -13.08
CA THR A 177 -10.60 -13.62 -14.30
C THR A 177 -9.10 -13.79 -14.46
N TYR A 178 -8.33 -13.70 -13.37
CA TYR A 178 -6.88 -13.48 -13.43
C TYR A 178 -6.01 -14.58 -12.81
N SER A 179 -6.53 -15.57 -12.09
CA SER A 179 -5.70 -16.58 -11.40
C SER A 179 -4.82 -17.41 -12.33
N ASP A 180 -5.25 -17.64 -13.58
CA ASP A 180 -4.45 -18.37 -14.59
C ASP A 180 -3.44 -17.46 -15.34
N GLN A 181 -3.53 -16.15 -15.14
CA GLN A 181 -2.75 -15.14 -15.89
C GLN A 181 -1.74 -14.42 -15.03
N LEU A 182 -2.06 -14.22 -13.74
CA LEU A 182 -1.27 -13.45 -12.78
C LEU A 182 -0.93 -14.31 -11.57
N ASN A 183 0.26 -14.10 -11.01
CA ASN A 183 0.66 -14.65 -9.73
C ASN A 183 -0.05 -13.88 -8.59
N LEU A 184 -1.33 -14.15 -8.39
CA LEU A 184 -2.14 -13.49 -7.36
C LEU A 184 -1.75 -13.99 -5.96
N LEU A 185 -1.47 -13.06 -5.05
CA LEU A 185 -1.26 -13.33 -3.63
C LEU A 185 -2.47 -12.78 -2.87
N SER A 186 -3.36 -13.68 -2.49
CA SER A 186 -4.60 -13.38 -1.75
C SER A 186 -4.33 -13.11 -0.28
N LEU A 187 -4.94 -12.06 0.27
CA LEU A 187 -4.88 -11.71 1.69
C LEU A 187 -6.28 -11.40 2.22
N ASN A 188 -6.62 -11.94 3.39
CA ASN A 188 -7.78 -11.44 4.16
C ASN A 188 -7.36 -10.24 5.04
N ASN A 189 -8.28 -9.73 5.88
CA ASN A 189 -8.02 -8.54 6.70
C ASN A 189 -7.08 -8.77 7.91
N CYS A 190 -6.78 -10.03 8.23
CA CYS A 190 -5.91 -10.43 9.35
C CYS A 190 -4.54 -10.94 8.88
N GLN A 191 -4.25 -10.86 7.58
CA GLN A 191 -3.00 -11.33 6.98
C GLN A 191 -2.16 -10.17 6.46
N ALA A 192 -0.85 -10.36 6.54
CA ALA A 192 0.14 -9.48 5.93
C ALA A 192 1.17 -10.29 5.15
N VAL A 193 1.92 -9.63 4.27
CA VAL A 193 3.07 -10.17 3.56
C VAL A 193 4.28 -9.34 3.93
N LEU A 194 5.30 -10.02 4.41
CA LEU A 194 6.62 -9.45 4.60
C LEU A 194 7.51 -9.83 3.41
N VAL A 195 8.13 -8.83 2.78
CA VAL A 195 9.12 -9.00 1.72
C VAL A 195 10.46 -8.47 2.21
N GLU A 196 11.46 -9.34 2.26
CA GLU A 196 12.83 -9.02 2.68
C GLU A 196 13.83 -9.46 1.62
N GLY A 197 14.32 -8.52 0.81
CA GLY A 197 15.05 -8.85 -0.41
C GLY A 197 14.18 -9.67 -1.35
N GLU A 198 14.54 -10.94 -1.55
CA GLU A 198 13.79 -11.90 -2.39
C GLU A 198 12.90 -12.84 -1.56
N GLU A 199 13.00 -12.81 -0.23
CA GLU A 199 12.18 -13.66 0.64
C GLU A 199 10.78 -13.06 0.79
N VAL A 200 9.76 -13.88 0.57
CA VAL A 200 8.35 -13.52 0.71
C VAL A 200 7.72 -14.43 1.74
N LYS A 201 7.13 -13.85 2.78
CA LYS A 201 6.49 -14.58 3.88
C LYS A 201 5.10 -14.02 4.17
N VAL A 202 4.08 -14.86 4.09
CA VAL A 202 2.73 -14.54 4.58
C VAL A 202 2.74 -14.68 6.11
N LEU A 203 2.20 -13.67 6.77
CA LEU A 203 2.04 -13.56 8.21
C LEU A 203 0.54 -13.64 8.55
N GLU A 204 0.23 -14.38 9.59
CA GLU A 204 -1.10 -14.49 10.17
C GLU A 204 -0.96 -14.66 11.69
N ASP A 205 -1.87 -14.09 12.47
CA ASP A 205 -1.92 -14.35 13.91
C ASP A 205 -2.35 -15.81 14.14
N LYS A 206 -1.64 -16.50 15.04
CA LYS A 206 -1.91 -17.90 15.44
C LYS A 206 -3.00 -18.02 16.48
#